data_AF-A0AAQ0C167-F1
#
_entry.id   AF-A0AAQ0C167-F1
#
_cell.length_a   1.000
_cell.length_b   1.000
_cell.length_c   1.000
_cell.angle_alpha   90.00
_cell.angle_beta   90.00
_cell.angle_gamma   90.00
#
_symmetry.space_group_name_H-M   'P 1'
#
loop_
_entity.id
_entity.type
_entity.pdbx_description
1 polymer ?
#
loop_
_entity_poly.entity_id
_entity_poly.type
_entity_poly.pdbx_seq_one_letter_code
_entity_poly.pdbx_strand_id
1 'polypeptide(L)'
;MRTLGEILEACRNGEKPDVDELRYAVCAMDALMTFDRQAIWKLADAEKDGKKPFMVYSAVWQRDENFNRVKRALAKDPKEYVGWNNDPGNPEFLARRGKSIKLVESLMKDRQP
;
A
#
# COMPACT_ATOMS: atom_id res chain seq x y z
N MET A 1 -7.41 10.90 -14.19
CA MET A 1 -6.19 11.56 -13.70
C MET A 1 -5.04 11.01 -14.54
N ARG A 2 -3.81 11.51 -14.41
CA ARG A 2 -2.65 10.74 -14.92
C ARG A 2 -2.58 9.37 -14.24
N THR A 3 -1.89 8.43 -14.88
CA THR A 3 -1.53 7.16 -14.24
C THR A 3 -0.59 7.41 -13.06
N LEU A 4 -0.54 6.47 -12.11
CA LEU A 4 0.40 6.56 -10.98
C LEU A 4 1.85 6.74 -11.48
N GLY A 5 2.26 6.01 -12.52
CA GLY A 5 3.60 6.13 -13.10
C GLY A 5 3.89 7.54 -13.60
N GLU A 6 2.97 8.12 -14.38
CA GLU A 6 3.13 9.48 -14.91
C GLU A 6 3.18 10.55 -13.81
N ILE A 7 2.38 10.39 -12.74
CA ILE A 7 2.41 11.32 -11.59
C ILE A 7 3.78 11.24 -10.89
N LEU A 8 4.30 10.04 -10.68
CA LEU A 8 5.60 9.84 -10.03
C LEU A 8 6.75 10.40 -10.87
N GLU A 9 6.73 10.19 -12.18
CA GLU A 9 7.75 10.76 -13.08
C GLU A 9 7.66 12.28 -13.15
N ALA A 10 6.45 12.86 -13.22
CA ALA A 10 6.26 14.31 -13.17
C ALA A 10 6.84 14.91 -11.88
N CYS A 11 6.55 14.32 -10.72
CA CYS A 11 7.18 14.72 -9.44
C CYS A 11 8.71 14.61 -9.49
N ARG A 12 9.26 13.53 -10.05
CA ARG A 12 10.71 13.31 -10.16
C ARG A 12 11.38 14.33 -11.07
N ASN A 13 10.66 14.80 -12.09
CA ASN A 13 11.11 15.84 -13.02
C ASN A 13 10.94 17.27 -12.47
N GLY A 14 10.47 17.43 -11.22
CA GLY A 14 10.27 18.74 -10.60
C GLY A 14 9.00 19.46 -11.04
N GLU A 15 8.11 18.77 -11.75
CA GLU A 15 6.78 19.28 -12.07
C GLU A 15 5.91 19.31 -10.80
N LYS A 16 4.77 20.00 -10.90
CA LYS A 16 3.81 20.16 -9.80
C LYS A 16 2.47 19.54 -10.19
N PRO A 17 2.30 18.21 -10.06
CA PRO A 17 0.98 17.58 -10.17
C PRO A 17 -0.04 18.21 -9.26
N ASP A 18 -1.32 18.06 -9.62
CA ASP A 18 -2.39 18.63 -8.82
C ASP A 18 -2.52 17.92 -7.46
N VAL A 19 -3.15 18.60 -6.51
CA VAL A 19 -3.26 18.09 -5.12
C VAL A 19 -4.04 16.78 -5.06
N ASP A 20 -5.05 16.59 -5.89
CA ASP A 20 -5.83 15.36 -5.89
C ASP A 20 -5.01 14.21 -6.50
N GLU A 21 -4.28 14.43 -7.59
CA GLU A 21 -3.30 13.49 -8.14
C GLU A 21 -2.31 13.03 -7.07
N LEU A 22 -1.71 13.97 -6.34
CA LEU A 22 -0.78 13.64 -5.25
C LEU A 22 -1.47 12.87 -4.12
N ARG A 23 -2.70 13.28 -3.75
CA ARG A 23 -3.48 12.62 -2.68
C ARG A 23 -3.71 11.15 -2.99
N TYR A 24 -4.19 10.83 -4.19
CA TYR A 24 -4.44 9.44 -4.57
C TYR A 24 -3.15 8.68 -4.85
N ALA A 25 -2.11 9.33 -5.39
CA ALA A 25 -0.80 8.71 -5.57
C ALA A 25 -0.20 8.25 -4.24
N VAL A 26 -0.28 9.10 -3.19
CA VAL A 26 0.16 8.73 -1.84
C VAL A 26 -0.64 7.53 -1.30
N CYS A 27 -1.97 7.51 -1.47
CA CYS A 27 -2.79 6.38 -1.05
C CYS A 27 -2.42 5.08 -1.80
N ALA A 28 -2.19 5.16 -3.11
CA ALA A 28 -1.78 4.01 -3.92
C ALA A 28 -0.41 3.47 -3.50
N MET A 29 0.55 4.37 -3.23
CA MET A 29 1.89 4.01 -2.77
C MET A 29 1.87 3.40 -1.35
N ASP A 30 1.08 3.93 -0.43
CA ASP A 30 0.90 3.35 0.92
C ASP A 30 0.33 1.92 0.85
N ALA A 31 -0.62 1.68 -0.06
CA ALA A 31 -1.14 0.34 -0.32
C ALA A 31 -0.03 -0.61 -0.81
N LEU A 32 0.80 -0.18 -1.77
CA LEU A 32 1.94 -0.97 -2.26
C LEU A 32 2.92 -1.30 -1.12
N MET A 33 3.31 -0.31 -0.32
CA MET A 33 4.21 -0.50 0.82
C MET A 33 3.64 -1.47 1.85
N THR A 34 2.31 -1.46 2.04
CA THR A 34 1.64 -2.43 2.92
C THR A 34 1.77 -3.86 2.39
N PHE A 35 1.60 -4.08 1.09
CA PHE A 35 1.80 -5.42 0.51
C PHE A 35 3.25 -5.88 0.61
N ASP A 36 4.22 -4.98 0.40
CA ASP A 36 5.65 -5.32 0.48
C ASP A 36 6.06 -5.70 1.90
N ARG A 37 5.60 -4.94 2.90
CA ARG A 37 5.78 -5.29 4.31
C ARG A 37 5.16 -6.64 4.66
N GLN A 38 3.93 -6.91 4.19
CA GLN A 38 3.29 -8.21 4.41
C GLN A 38 4.06 -9.35 3.76
N ALA A 39 4.63 -9.15 2.56
CA ALA A 39 5.44 -10.15 1.88
C ALA A 39 6.69 -10.49 2.69
N ILE A 40 7.42 -9.48 3.17
CA ILE A 40 8.62 -9.65 4.00
C ILE A 40 8.28 -10.39 5.29
N TRP A 41 7.20 -10.00 5.98
CA TRP A 41 6.81 -10.64 7.23
C TRP A 41 6.42 -12.11 7.03
N LYS A 42 5.67 -12.44 5.98
CA LYS A 42 5.33 -13.83 5.65
C LYS A 42 6.57 -14.68 5.38
N LEU A 43 7.59 -14.12 4.73
CA LEU A 43 8.85 -14.81 4.47
C LEU A 43 9.62 -15.04 5.77
N ALA A 44 9.73 -14.01 6.63
CA ALA A 44 10.39 -14.14 7.92
C ALA A 44 9.71 -15.17 8.84
N ASP A 45 8.38 -15.14 8.92
CA ASP A 45 7.60 -16.12 9.67
C ASP A 45 7.77 -17.53 9.10
N ALA A 46 7.82 -17.67 7.76
CA ALA A 46 8.06 -18.95 7.11
C ALA A 46 9.46 -19.51 7.41
N GLU A 47 10.48 -18.66 7.39
CA GLU A 47 11.84 -19.02 7.76
C GLU A 47 11.92 -19.48 9.21
N LYS A 48 11.36 -18.69 10.13
CA LYS A 48 11.31 -19.00 11.56
C LYS A 48 10.60 -20.33 11.85
N ASP A 49 9.50 -20.59 11.15
CA ASP A 49 8.68 -21.79 11.34
C ASP A 49 9.19 -23.00 10.53
N GLY A 50 10.26 -22.86 9.73
CA GLY A 50 10.79 -23.93 8.88
C GLY A 50 9.83 -24.37 7.75
N LYS A 51 8.98 -23.46 7.26
CA LYS A 51 8.01 -23.77 6.19
C LYS A 51 8.72 -23.96 4.86
N LYS A 52 8.22 -24.91 4.06
CA LYS A 52 8.71 -25.11 2.69
C LYS A 52 8.34 -23.92 1.79
N PRO A 53 9.21 -23.50 0.86
CA PRO A 53 8.89 -22.44 -0.09
C PRO A 53 7.73 -22.85 -1.01
N PHE A 54 6.55 -22.27 -0.78
CA PHE A 54 5.36 -22.49 -1.61
C PHE A 54 4.47 -21.25 -1.59
N MET A 55 4.05 -20.79 -2.77
CA MET A 55 3.17 -19.63 -2.94
C MET A 55 3.67 -18.41 -2.14
N VAL A 56 2.85 -17.83 -1.27
CA VAL A 56 3.17 -16.64 -0.45
C VAL A 56 4.33 -16.82 0.52
N TYR A 57 4.81 -18.06 0.74
CA TYR A 57 5.99 -18.37 1.55
C TYR A 57 7.25 -18.57 0.71
N SER A 58 7.17 -18.43 -0.62
CA SER A 58 8.32 -18.48 -1.52
C SER A 58 8.80 -17.08 -1.87
N ALA A 59 10.10 -16.82 -1.70
CA ALA A 59 10.70 -15.54 -2.09
C ALA A 59 10.59 -15.27 -3.59
N VAL A 60 10.67 -16.32 -4.43
CA VAL A 60 10.52 -16.21 -5.89
C VAL A 60 9.10 -15.76 -6.24
N TRP A 61 8.10 -16.40 -5.63
CA TRP A 61 6.70 -16.03 -5.86
C TRP A 61 6.43 -14.58 -5.40
N GLN A 62 6.93 -14.19 -4.21
CA GLN A 62 6.75 -12.84 -3.69
C GLN A 62 7.41 -11.78 -4.57
N ARG A 63 8.60 -12.05 -5.12
CA ARG A 63 9.28 -11.18 -6.10
C ARG A 63 8.42 -10.97 -7.34
N ASP A 64 7.96 -12.06 -7.95
CA ASP A 64 7.21 -12.00 -9.21
C ASP A 64 5.85 -11.31 -9.01
N GLU A 65 5.19 -11.60 -7.89
CA GLU A 65 3.94 -10.97 -7.54
C GLU A 65 4.11 -9.48 -7.16
N ASN A 66 5.20 -9.10 -6.47
CA ASN A 66 5.53 -7.69 -6.25
C ASN A 66 5.71 -6.95 -7.59
N PHE A 67 6.51 -7.48 -8.50
CA PHE A 67 6.73 -6.88 -9.82
C PHE A 67 5.40 -6.68 -10.57
N ASN A 68 4.57 -7.73 -10.62
CA ASN A 68 3.29 -7.67 -11.31
C ASN A 68 2.33 -6.67 -10.65
N ARG A 69 2.33 -6.57 -9.32
CA ARG A 69 1.51 -5.58 -8.59
C ARG A 69 1.94 -4.16 -8.88
N VAL A 70 3.24 -3.87 -8.78
CA VAL A 70 3.79 -2.54 -9.07
C VAL A 70 3.50 -2.16 -10.51
N LYS A 71 3.75 -3.07 -11.47
CA LYS A 71 3.43 -2.84 -12.90
C LYS A 71 1.96 -2.46 -13.11
N ARG A 72 1.03 -3.19 -12.50
CA ARG A 72 -0.41 -2.90 -12.59
C ARG A 72 -0.78 -1.55 -11.95
N ALA A 73 -0.17 -1.22 -10.82
CA ALA A 73 -0.43 0.05 -10.13
C ALA A 73 0.07 1.24 -10.95
N LEU A 74 1.31 1.17 -11.46
CA LEU A 74 1.91 2.25 -12.25
C LEU A 74 1.16 2.53 -13.55
N ALA A 75 0.53 1.52 -14.15
CA ALA A 75 -0.23 1.65 -15.39
C ALA A 75 -1.68 2.13 -15.21
N LYS A 76 -2.14 2.35 -13.98
CA LYS A 76 -3.52 2.72 -13.68
C LYS A 76 -3.62 4.13 -13.12
N ASP A 77 -4.79 4.72 -13.30
CA ASP A 77 -5.24 5.86 -12.51
C ASP A 77 -5.18 5.50 -11.01
N PRO A 78 -4.55 6.31 -10.15
CA PRO A 78 -4.32 5.94 -8.75
C PRO A 78 -5.62 5.84 -7.95
N LYS A 79 -6.66 6.61 -8.29
CA LYS A 79 -7.97 6.50 -7.65
C LYS A 79 -8.64 5.19 -8.02
N GLU A 80 -8.56 4.79 -9.30
CA GLU A 80 -9.06 3.48 -9.74
C GLU A 80 -8.31 2.32 -9.04
N TYR A 81 -6.99 2.41 -8.93
CA TYR A 81 -6.18 1.39 -8.27
C TYR A 81 -6.50 1.24 -6.77
N VAL A 82 -6.67 2.36 -6.05
CA VAL A 82 -7.06 2.36 -4.63
C VAL A 82 -8.44 1.73 -4.44
N GLY A 83 -9.37 2.04 -5.34
CA GLY A 83 -10.73 1.51 -5.36
C GLY A 83 -11.62 2.08 -4.25
N TRP A 84 -12.94 2.03 -4.48
CA TRP A 84 -13.94 2.70 -3.64
C TRP A 84 -13.86 2.37 -2.14
N ASN A 85 -13.54 1.12 -1.80
CA ASN A 85 -13.50 0.66 -0.41
C ASN A 85 -12.35 1.26 0.41
N ASN A 86 -11.33 1.82 -0.26
CA ASN A 86 -10.17 2.47 0.37
C ASN A 86 -10.04 3.94 -0.06
N ASP A 87 -11.06 4.49 -0.73
CA ASP A 87 -11.04 5.83 -1.28
C ASP A 87 -11.15 6.87 -0.16
N PRO A 88 -10.22 7.86 -0.06
CA PRO A 88 -10.30 8.94 0.92
C PRO A 88 -11.51 9.88 0.75
N GLY A 89 -12.23 9.80 -0.38
CA GLY A 89 -13.52 10.43 -0.61
C GLY A 89 -14.73 9.59 -0.17
N ASN A 90 -14.54 8.33 0.25
CA ASN A 90 -15.60 7.46 0.73
C ASN A 90 -15.86 7.69 2.25
N PRO A 91 -17.05 8.18 2.66
CA PRO A 91 -17.36 8.40 4.07
C PRO A 91 -17.30 7.14 4.95
N GLU A 92 -17.67 5.98 4.41
CA GLU A 92 -17.63 4.72 5.15
C GLU A 92 -16.19 4.25 5.43
N PHE A 93 -15.31 4.44 4.44
CA PHE A 93 -13.87 4.21 4.62
C PHE A 93 -13.30 5.12 5.70
N LEU A 94 -13.62 6.43 5.65
CA LEU A 94 -13.15 7.40 6.64
C LEU A 94 -13.66 7.06 8.05
N ALA A 95 -14.93 6.66 8.19
CA ALA A 95 -15.50 6.24 9.46
C ALA A 95 -14.79 4.99 10.03
N ARG A 96 -14.51 3.99 9.18
CA ARG A 96 -13.75 2.79 9.57
C ARG A 96 -12.32 3.15 9.97
N ARG A 97 -11.63 3.95 9.16
CA ARG A 97 -10.26 4.40 9.43
C ARG A 97 -10.17 5.18 10.74
N GLY A 98 -11.12 6.07 11.02
CA GLY A 98 -11.19 6.82 12.26
C GLY A 98 -11.30 5.92 13.50
N LYS A 99 -12.08 4.83 13.43
CA LYS A 99 -12.15 3.83 14.51
C LYS A 99 -10.81 3.09 14.68
N SER A 100 -10.17 2.69 13.58
CA SER A 100 -8.87 2.01 13.63
C SER A 100 -7.75 2.87 14.22
N ILE A 101 -7.72 4.17 13.88
CA ILE A 101 -6.74 5.12 14.44
C ILE A 101 -6.90 5.21 15.96
N LYS A 102 -8.12 5.41 16.46
CA LYS A 102 -8.40 5.48 17.90
C LYS A 102 -7.96 4.21 18.65
N LEU A 103 -8.18 3.04 18.04
CA LEU A 103 -7.74 1.77 18.62
C LEU A 103 -6.22 1.69 18.73
N VAL A 104 -5.49 2.03 17.66
CA VAL A 104 -4.02 2.02 17.65
C VAL A 104 -3.47 3.03 18.66
N GLU A 105 -4.02 4.24 18.72
CA GLU A 105 -3.63 5.26 19.70
C GLU A 105 -3.81 4.78 21.15
N SER A 106 -4.93 4.09 21.45
CA SER A 106 -5.15 3.51 22.78
C SER A 106 -4.07 2.49 23.12
N LEU A 107 -3.81 1.53 22.23
CA LEU A 107 -2.81 0.49 22.43
C LEU A 107 -1.38 1.05 22.55
N MET A 108 -1.09 2.16 21.89
CA MET A 108 0.23 2.82 21.98
C MET A 108 0.39 3.58 23.29
N LYS A 109 -0.66 4.20 23.82
CA LYS A 109 -0.64 4.84 25.16
C LYS A 109 -0.43 3.81 26.26
N ASP A 110 -1.06 2.65 26.14
CA ASP A 110 -0.91 1.55 27.11
C ASP A 110 0.50 0.90 27.09
N ARG A 111 1.31 1.21 26.07
CA ARG A 111 2.69 0.72 25.91
C ARG A 111 3.77 1.76 26.22
N GLN A 112 3.41 2.99 26.60
CA GLN A 112 4.37 3.93 27.17
C GLN A 112 4.59 3.59 28.65
N PRO A 113 5.85 3.43 29.11
CA PRO A 113 6.14 3.20 30.53
C PRO A 113 5.76 4.39 31.41
#